data_AF-A0A5D2HTU1-F1
#
_entry.id   AF-A0A5D2HTU1-F1
#
_cell.length_a   1.000
_cell.length_b   1.000
_cell.length_c   1.000
_cell.angle_alpha   90.00
_cell.angle_beta   90.00
_cell.angle_gamma   90.00
#
_symmetry.space_group_name_H-M   'P 1'
#
loop_
_entity.id
_entity.type
_entity.pdbx_description
1 polymer ?
#
loop_
_entity_poly.entity_id
_entity_poly.type
_entity_poly.pdbx_seq_one_letter_code
_entity_poly.pdbx_strand_id
1 'polypeptide(L)'
;MESDSAMVAFPLLTTPIESNYRACTIPYRFPSDNPRKATPTEIAWIDLFRNSIPSFKKRAESDTTVVDAPTKAEKFAQRYADILDDIKKDPESHSGPPDCTLLCRLREQVLRELGFRDIFKKVKDEENTKAISLFPEVVRLNDDIEDGGKRLENLVRGIFAGNIFDLGSAQLAEVFSRDGMSFLASCQNLVPRPWVIDDLDTFKAKWNKKSWKKAVIFVDNSGADVILGILPFARELLKRGTQVVLAANDLPSINDVTYPELIEIISKLKDESGKLIGVDTSNLLIANSGNDLPVIDLTRVSQELAYLASDADLVILEGMGRGIETNLYAQFKCDSLKIGMVKHPEVAQFLGGRLYDCVFKYNEVLG
;
A
#
# COMPACT_ATOMS: atom_id res chain seq x y z
N MET A 1 -9.98 12.36 -19.56
CA MET A 1 -10.82 11.24 -20.02
C MET A 1 -10.39 10.08 -19.16
N GLU A 2 -11.24 9.68 -18.22
CA GLU A 2 -11.08 8.39 -17.54
C GLU A 2 -11.07 7.33 -18.65
N SER A 3 -10.05 6.48 -18.66
CA SER A 3 -10.10 5.31 -19.51
C SER A 3 -11.15 4.40 -18.89
N ASP A 4 -12.36 4.37 -19.48
CA ASP A 4 -13.46 3.42 -19.17
C ASP A 4 -13.07 1.98 -19.57
N SER A 5 -11.86 1.55 -19.24
CA SER A 5 -11.45 0.17 -19.33
C SER A 5 -12.26 -0.63 -18.32
N ALA A 6 -13.07 -1.57 -18.80
CA ALA A 6 -13.87 -2.41 -17.94
C ALA A 6 -12.96 -3.18 -16.97
N MET A 7 -13.13 -2.92 -15.67
CA MET A 7 -12.42 -3.63 -14.61
C MET A 7 -12.77 -5.13 -14.62
N VAL A 8 -11.80 -5.96 -14.29
CA VAL A 8 -11.93 -7.43 -14.22
C VAL A 8 -11.41 -7.95 -12.88
N ALA A 9 -11.78 -9.18 -12.53
CA ALA A 9 -11.20 -9.84 -11.37
C ALA A 9 -9.73 -10.20 -11.60
N PHE A 10 -8.91 -10.04 -10.56
CA PHE A 10 -7.51 -10.43 -10.59
C PHE A 10 -7.40 -11.94 -10.84
N PRO A 11 -6.64 -12.38 -11.87
CA PRO A 11 -6.74 -13.75 -12.41
C PRO A 11 -6.31 -14.84 -11.43
N LEU A 12 -5.50 -14.47 -10.44
CA LEU A 12 -4.94 -15.39 -9.45
C LEU A 12 -5.81 -15.52 -8.20
N LEU A 13 -6.95 -14.84 -8.10
CA LEU A 13 -7.92 -15.12 -7.03
C LEU A 13 -8.48 -16.54 -7.18
N THR A 14 -8.66 -17.21 -6.04
CA THR A 14 -9.26 -18.56 -6.00
C THR A 14 -10.74 -18.49 -6.41
N THR A 15 -11.14 -19.40 -7.30
CA THR A 15 -12.51 -19.46 -7.84
C THR A 15 -13.35 -20.53 -7.12
N PRO A 16 -14.67 -20.34 -6.94
CA PRO A 16 -15.47 -19.16 -7.34
C PRO A 16 -15.25 -17.97 -6.40
N ILE A 17 -15.04 -16.78 -6.98
CA ILE A 17 -14.58 -15.58 -6.26
C ILE A 17 -15.65 -15.10 -5.27
N GLU A 18 -16.93 -15.18 -5.66
CA GLU A 18 -18.09 -14.73 -4.90
C GLU A 18 -18.21 -15.41 -3.53
N SER A 19 -17.65 -16.61 -3.40
CA SER A 19 -17.68 -17.39 -2.15
C SER A 19 -16.35 -17.40 -1.39
N ASN A 20 -15.24 -17.05 -2.05
CA ASN A 20 -13.89 -17.23 -1.50
C ASN A 20 -13.13 -15.93 -1.28
N TYR A 21 -13.62 -14.81 -1.82
CA TYR A 21 -12.94 -13.52 -1.71
C TYR A 21 -13.83 -12.46 -1.07
N ARG A 22 -13.26 -11.80 -0.08
CA ARG A 22 -13.74 -10.55 0.50
C ARG A 22 -12.53 -9.64 0.64
N ALA A 23 -12.60 -8.43 0.08
CA ALA A 23 -11.49 -7.48 0.13
C ALA A 23 -11.19 -7.07 1.58
N CYS A 24 -12.17 -6.47 2.27
CA CYS A 24 -12.04 -5.97 3.64
C CYS A 24 -11.81 -7.10 4.65
N THR A 25 -10.66 -7.05 5.32
CA THR A 25 -10.20 -8.03 6.30
C THR A 25 -11.01 -7.96 7.60
N ILE A 26 -11.30 -6.75 8.07
CA ILE A 26 -11.89 -6.50 9.38
C ILE A 26 -13.41 -6.33 9.21
N PRO A 27 -14.24 -7.25 9.74
CA PRO A 27 -15.69 -7.09 9.66
C PRO A 27 -16.15 -6.01 10.64
N TYR A 28 -16.77 -4.95 10.14
CA TYR A 28 -17.34 -3.92 11.01
C TYR A 28 -18.72 -4.33 11.55
N ARG A 29 -19.39 -5.24 10.85
CA ARG A 29 -20.75 -5.68 11.11
C ARG A 29 -20.94 -7.15 10.76
N PHE A 30 -21.79 -7.81 11.53
CA PHE A 30 -22.35 -9.14 11.26
C PHE A 30 -23.83 -9.06 10.89
N PRO A 31 -24.38 -10.07 10.16
CA PRO A 31 -25.80 -10.09 9.79
C PRO A 31 -26.78 -10.06 10.98
N SER A 32 -26.33 -10.46 12.17
CA SER A 32 -27.13 -10.44 13.40
C SER A 32 -27.22 -9.06 14.08
N ASP A 33 -26.38 -8.11 13.68
CA ASP A 33 -26.37 -6.78 14.28
C ASP A 33 -27.58 -5.95 13.85
N ASN A 34 -28.01 -5.02 14.71
CA ASN A 34 -29.13 -4.12 14.38
C ASN A 34 -28.75 -3.22 13.18
N PRO A 35 -29.45 -3.31 12.03
CA PRO A 35 -29.07 -2.56 10.82
C PRO A 35 -29.25 -1.05 10.97
N ARG A 36 -30.09 -0.60 11.91
CA ARG A 36 -30.38 0.84 12.14
C ARG A 36 -29.47 1.50 13.17
N LYS A 37 -28.44 0.79 13.66
CA LYS A 37 -27.54 1.33 14.69
C LYS A 37 -26.11 0.96 14.36
N ALA A 38 -25.22 1.96 14.40
CA ALA A 38 -23.80 1.71 14.20
C ALA A 38 -23.25 0.75 15.27
N THR A 39 -22.45 -0.22 14.85
CA THR A 39 -21.76 -1.15 15.76
C THR A 39 -20.59 -0.44 16.45
N PRO A 40 -20.05 -0.99 17.55
CA PRO A 40 -18.83 -0.44 18.16
C PRO A 40 -17.64 -0.38 17.18
N THR A 41 -17.50 -1.40 16.31
CA THR A 41 -16.43 -1.43 15.31
C THR A 41 -16.62 -0.37 14.24
N GLU A 42 -17.85 -0.20 13.71
CA GLU A 42 -18.15 0.89 12.77
C GLU A 42 -17.81 2.25 13.39
N ILE A 43 -18.21 2.49 14.64
CA ILE A 43 -17.92 3.76 15.33
C ILE A 43 -16.41 3.99 15.46
N ALA A 44 -15.65 3.00 15.90
CA ALA A 44 -14.20 3.10 16.05
C ALA A 44 -13.52 3.45 14.72
N TRP A 45 -13.90 2.78 13.63
CA TRP A 45 -13.35 3.07 12.30
C TRP A 45 -13.80 4.44 11.77
N ILE A 46 -15.06 4.83 11.95
CA ILE A 46 -15.50 6.17 11.57
C ILE A 46 -14.72 7.24 12.34
N ASP A 47 -14.44 7.02 13.64
CA ASP A 47 -13.61 7.92 14.44
C ASP A 47 -12.17 7.98 13.96
N LEU A 48 -11.56 6.85 13.58
CA LEU A 48 -10.25 6.83 12.94
C LEU A 48 -10.23 7.70 11.68
N PHE A 49 -11.21 7.55 10.79
CA PHE A 49 -11.31 8.38 9.58
C PHE A 49 -11.57 9.85 9.91
N ARG A 50 -12.41 10.16 10.91
CA ARG A 50 -12.64 11.53 11.38
C ARG A 50 -11.35 12.18 11.88
N ASN A 51 -10.52 11.43 12.59
CA ASN A 51 -9.23 11.92 13.12
C ASN A 51 -8.22 12.22 12.00
N SER A 52 -8.44 11.73 10.78
CA SER A 52 -7.61 12.08 9.61
C SER A 52 -7.98 13.44 8.99
N ILE A 53 -9.17 13.99 9.25
CA ILE A 53 -9.64 15.25 8.62
C ILE A 53 -8.66 16.42 8.79
N PRO A 54 -8.10 16.70 9.98
CA PRO A 54 -7.19 17.83 10.14
C PRO A 54 -5.93 17.74 9.27
N SER A 55 -5.34 16.55 9.12
CA SER A 55 -4.12 16.37 8.32
C SER A 55 -4.41 16.53 6.82
N PHE A 56 -5.51 15.96 6.33
CA PHE A 56 -5.95 16.12 4.95
C PHE A 56 -6.34 17.57 4.65
N LYS A 57 -7.07 18.24 5.55
CA LYS A 57 -7.40 19.67 5.43
C LYS A 57 -6.14 20.51 5.33
N LYS A 58 -5.16 20.30 6.23
CA LYS A 58 -3.88 21.03 6.21
C LYS A 58 -3.08 20.81 4.93
N ARG A 59 -3.17 19.62 4.35
CA ARG A 59 -2.51 19.34 3.08
C ARG A 59 -3.26 20.04 1.93
N ALA A 60 -4.58 19.93 1.90
CA ALA A 60 -5.44 20.56 0.91
C ALA A 60 -5.37 22.09 0.92
N GLU A 61 -5.33 22.75 2.09
CA GLU A 61 -5.25 24.21 2.19
C GLU A 61 -3.94 24.77 1.61
N SER A 62 -2.89 23.95 1.60
CA SER A 62 -1.56 24.29 1.09
C SER A 62 -1.36 23.95 -0.40
N ASP A 63 -2.37 23.35 -1.05
CA ASP A 63 -2.30 22.97 -2.46
C ASP A 63 -2.43 24.20 -3.37
N THR A 64 -1.28 24.72 -3.82
CA THR A 64 -1.20 25.91 -4.68
C THR A 64 -1.73 25.69 -6.09
N THR A 65 -2.03 24.45 -6.49
CA THR A 65 -2.58 24.14 -7.82
C THR A 65 -4.10 24.38 -7.90
N VAL A 66 -4.76 24.53 -6.75
CA VAL A 66 -6.20 24.73 -6.65
C VAL A 66 -6.52 26.18 -6.28
N VAL A 67 -7.34 26.84 -7.10
CA VAL A 67 -7.85 28.19 -6.80
C VAL A 67 -8.72 28.15 -5.54
N ASP A 68 -8.45 29.06 -4.60
CA ASP A 68 -9.16 29.17 -3.31
C ASP A 68 -9.07 27.88 -2.47
N ALA A 69 -7.88 27.25 -2.48
CA ALA A 69 -7.61 26.01 -1.75
C ALA A 69 -7.98 26.06 -0.26
N PRO A 70 -7.71 27.13 0.53
CA PRO A 70 -8.11 27.17 1.94
C PRO A 70 -9.61 27.05 2.16
N THR A 71 -10.42 27.77 1.38
CA THR A 71 -11.89 27.71 1.48
C THR A 71 -12.41 26.33 1.06
N LYS A 72 -11.83 25.72 0.02
CA LYS A 72 -12.19 24.37 -0.42
C LYS A 72 -11.76 23.31 0.58
N ALA A 73 -10.62 23.46 1.24
CA ALA A 73 -10.16 22.55 2.29
C ALA A 73 -11.09 22.59 3.51
N GLU A 74 -11.61 23.77 3.89
CA GLU A 74 -12.65 23.88 4.92
C GLU A 74 -13.93 23.15 4.49
N LYS A 75 -14.37 23.34 3.24
CA LYS A 75 -15.53 22.62 2.70
C LYS A 75 -15.31 21.10 2.69
N PHE A 76 -14.10 20.62 2.39
CA PHE A 76 -13.76 19.21 2.49
C PHE A 76 -13.95 18.71 3.92
N ALA A 77 -13.35 19.39 4.89
CA ALA A 77 -13.40 18.99 6.29
C ALA A 77 -14.84 18.93 6.81
N GLN A 78 -15.64 19.95 6.50
CA GLN A 78 -17.05 19.99 6.87
C GLN A 78 -17.86 18.87 6.19
N ARG A 79 -17.79 18.76 4.85
CA ARG A 79 -18.59 17.77 4.10
C ARG A 79 -18.26 16.34 4.51
N TYR A 80 -16.97 16.01 4.66
CA TYR A 80 -16.58 14.67 5.04
C TYR A 80 -16.93 14.37 6.51
N ALA A 81 -16.78 15.34 7.42
CA ALA A 81 -17.25 15.19 8.81
C ALA A 81 -18.76 14.91 8.90
N ASP A 82 -19.56 15.63 8.11
CA ASP A 82 -21.02 15.46 8.06
C ASP A 82 -21.40 14.06 7.54
N ILE A 83 -20.75 13.59 6.46
CA ILE A 83 -20.95 12.22 5.94
C ILE A 83 -20.64 11.17 7.01
N LEU A 84 -19.54 11.33 7.75
CA LEU A 84 -19.17 10.41 8.84
C LEU A 84 -20.19 10.46 9.99
N ASP A 85 -20.76 11.64 10.29
CA ASP A 85 -21.82 11.77 11.31
C ASP A 85 -23.15 11.16 10.86
N ASP A 86 -23.47 11.23 9.57
CA ASP A 86 -24.64 10.58 8.99
C ASP A 86 -24.52 9.06 9.07
N ILE A 87 -23.38 8.49 8.68
CA ILE A 87 -23.13 7.03 8.74
C ILE A 87 -23.21 6.52 10.19
N LYS A 88 -22.73 7.30 11.17
CA LYS A 88 -22.89 6.95 12.60
C LYS A 88 -24.35 6.90 13.05
N LYS A 89 -25.20 7.79 12.52
CA LYS A 89 -26.62 7.88 12.87
C LYS A 89 -27.45 6.82 12.13
N ASP A 90 -27.13 6.59 10.86
CA ASP A 90 -27.79 5.64 9.96
C ASP A 90 -26.73 4.89 9.12
N PRO A 91 -26.36 3.66 9.52
CA PRO A 91 -25.35 2.88 8.79
C PRO A 91 -25.69 2.63 7.32
N GLU A 92 -26.95 2.64 6.92
CA GLU A 92 -27.38 2.42 5.53
C GLU A 92 -27.25 3.69 4.66
N SER A 93 -26.94 4.85 5.26
CA SER A 93 -26.70 6.08 4.53
C SER A 93 -25.45 6.01 3.66
N HIS A 94 -25.38 6.87 2.63
CA HIS A 94 -24.20 7.00 1.75
C HIS A 94 -23.73 5.67 1.13
N SER A 95 -24.66 4.73 0.88
CA SER A 95 -24.41 3.38 0.36
C SER A 95 -23.69 2.42 1.34
N GLY A 96 -23.85 2.64 2.65
CA GLY A 96 -23.39 1.72 3.68
C GLY A 96 -24.24 0.44 3.80
N PRO A 97 -23.99 -0.43 4.80
CA PRO A 97 -23.08 -0.25 5.95
C PRO A 97 -21.60 0.00 5.60
N PRO A 98 -20.86 0.79 6.40
CA PRO A 98 -19.49 1.15 6.06
C PRO A 98 -18.52 -0.02 6.20
N ASP A 99 -17.53 -0.03 5.32
CA ASP A 99 -16.27 -0.75 5.47
C ASP A 99 -15.08 0.20 5.16
N CYS A 100 -13.84 -0.29 5.26
CA CYS A 100 -12.67 0.54 4.99
C CYS A 100 -12.69 1.13 3.57
N THR A 101 -13.09 0.33 2.58
CA THR A 101 -13.15 0.76 1.18
C THR A 101 -14.14 1.91 0.98
N LEU A 102 -15.34 1.83 1.55
CA LEU A 102 -16.34 2.91 1.45
C LEU A 102 -15.84 4.19 2.13
N LEU A 103 -15.28 4.10 3.34
CA LEU A 103 -14.79 5.27 4.07
C LEU A 103 -13.64 5.98 3.34
N CYS A 104 -12.70 5.21 2.75
CA CYS A 104 -11.66 5.73 1.86
C CYS A 104 -12.26 6.40 0.62
N ARG A 105 -13.22 5.74 -0.04
CA ARG A 105 -13.84 6.24 -1.28
C ARG A 105 -14.56 7.56 -1.06
N LEU A 106 -15.34 7.68 0.01
CA LEU A 106 -16.06 8.92 0.36
C LEU A 106 -15.08 10.08 0.60
N ARG A 107 -13.93 9.83 1.25
CA ARG A 107 -12.89 10.85 1.44
C ARG A 107 -12.36 11.37 0.11
N GLU A 108 -11.97 10.46 -0.77
CA GLU A 108 -11.41 10.78 -2.09
C GLU A 108 -12.44 11.51 -2.98
N GLN A 109 -13.70 11.06 -2.96
CA GLN A 109 -14.79 11.70 -3.70
C GLN A 109 -14.97 13.16 -3.29
N VAL A 110 -15.04 13.47 -1.98
CA VAL A 110 -15.22 14.85 -1.52
C VAL A 110 -14.05 15.74 -1.94
N LEU A 111 -12.80 15.26 -1.84
CA LEU A 111 -11.62 16.01 -2.30
C LEU A 111 -11.69 16.29 -3.81
N ARG A 112 -11.97 15.26 -4.61
CA ARG A 112 -12.01 15.34 -6.07
C ARG A 112 -13.13 16.24 -6.59
N GLU A 113 -14.31 16.16 -5.99
CA GLU A 113 -15.44 17.04 -6.32
C GLU A 113 -15.16 18.52 -6.03
N LEU A 114 -14.37 18.81 -5.00
CA LEU A 114 -13.92 20.17 -4.69
C LEU A 114 -12.79 20.66 -5.61
N GLY A 115 -12.29 19.77 -6.48
CA GLY A 115 -11.29 20.07 -7.50
C GLY A 115 -9.86 19.79 -7.08
N PHE A 116 -9.63 19.15 -5.93
CA PHE A 116 -8.31 18.64 -5.57
C PHE A 116 -7.99 17.40 -6.39
N ARG A 117 -6.78 17.32 -6.95
CA ARG A 117 -6.33 16.15 -7.72
C ARG A 117 -5.30 15.32 -6.96
N ASP A 118 -4.32 16.00 -6.38
CA ASP A 118 -3.25 15.35 -5.60
C ASP A 118 -2.70 16.33 -4.57
N ILE A 119 -3.36 16.40 -3.42
CA ILE A 119 -2.93 17.30 -2.34
C ILE A 119 -1.55 16.89 -1.79
N PHE A 120 -1.11 15.65 -2.01
CA PHE A 120 0.19 15.13 -1.52
C PHE A 120 1.31 15.25 -2.56
N LYS A 121 1.05 15.77 -3.77
CA LYS A 121 2.03 15.78 -4.87
C LYS A 121 3.39 16.37 -4.46
N LYS A 122 3.37 17.56 -3.85
CA LYS A 122 4.60 18.25 -3.44
C LYS A 122 5.45 17.41 -2.48
N VAL A 123 4.83 16.81 -1.47
CA VAL A 123 5.57 15.99 -0.50
C VAL A 123 6.05 14.68 -1.13
N LYS A 124 5.25 14.06 -2.03
CA LYS A 124 5.71 12.90 -2.79
C LYS A 124 6.96 13.22 -3.60
N ASP A 125 6.99 14.34 -4.31
CA ASP A 125 8.14 14.74 -5.14
C ASP A 125 9.39 15.03 -4.30
N GLU A 126 9.23 15.69 -3.14
CA GLU A 126 10.31 15.95 -2.19
C GLU A 126 10.90 14.65 -1.64
N GLU A 127 10.06 13.71 -1.21
CA GLU A 127 10.50 12.41 -0.68
C GLU A 127 11.08 11.50 -1.76
N ASN A 128 10.52 11.51 -2.97
CA ASN A 128 11.08 10.81 -4.12
C ASN A 128 12.49 11.31 -4.43
N THR A 129 12.70 12.63 -4.42
CA THR A 129 14.02 13.23 -4.68
C THR A 129 15.04 12.81 -3.62
N LYS A 130 14.66 12.84 -2.33
CA LYS A 130 15.53 12.38 -1.24
C LYS A 130 15.84 10.89 -1.34
N ALA A 131 14.84 10.06 -1.65
CA ALA A 131 15.02 8.62 -1.74
C ALA A 131 15.88 8.22 -2.95
N ILE A 132 15.71 8.88 -4.11
CA ILE A 132 16.54 8.64 -5.29
C ILE A 132 18.03 8.89 -4.99
N SER A 133 18.37 9.92 -4.20
CA SER A 133 19.78 10.21 -3.89
C SER A 133 20.42 9.15 -2.98
N LEU A 134 19.63 8.45 -2.16
CA LEU A 134 20.09 7.38 -1.27
C LEU A 134 20.11 6.00 -1.93
N PHE A 135 19.39 5.83 -3.05
CA PHE A 135 19.21 4.53 -3.71
C PHE A 135 20.52 3.77 -3.98
N PRO A 136 21.59 4.39 -4.54
CA PRO A 136 22.82 3.66 -4.83
C PRO A 136 23.50 3.10 -3.57
N GLU A 137 23.48 3.85 -2.47
CA GLU A 137 24.09 3.42 -1.20
C GLU A 137 23.30 2.26 -0.58
N VAL A 138 21.97 2.39 -0.49
CA VAL A 138 21.09 1.33 0.03
C VAL A 138 21.25 0.04 -0.76
N VAL A 139 21.34 0.11 -2.09
CA VAL A 139 21.57 -1.07 -2.94
C VAL A 139 22.93 -1.71 -2.67
N ARG A 140 24.01 -0.92 -2.57
CA ARG A 140 25.36 -1.44 -2.26
C ARG A 140 25.40 -2.16 -0.91
N LEU A 141 24.81 -1.56 0.13
CA LEU A 141 24.74 -2.18 1.46
C LEU A 141 24.03 -3.54 1.44
N ASN A 142 23.03 -3.73 0.59
CA ASN A 142 22.39 -5.04 0.40
C ASN A 142 23.28 -6.00 -0.40
N ASP A 143 23.93 -5.54 -1.47
CA ASP A 143 24.82 -6.38 -2.28
C ASP A 143 26.05 -6.88 -1.49
N ASP A 144 26.54 -6.10 -0.52
CA ASP A 144 27.67 -6.45 0.35
C ASP A 144 27.35 -7.58 1.35
N ILE A 145 26.07 -7.93 1.54
CA ILE A 145 25.68 -9.07 2.38
C ILE A 145 25.83 -10.36 1.58
N GLU A 146 26.89 -11.13 1.83
CA GLU A 146 27.18 -12.37 1.08
C GLU A 146 26.12 -13.45 1.23
N ASP A 147 25.64 -13.68 2.46
CA ASP A 147 24.63 -14.70 2.76
C ASP A 147 23.26 -14.28 2.21
N GLY A 148 22.75 -15.05 1.23
CA GLY A 148 21.50 -14.73 0.55
C GLY A 148 20.27 -14.69 1.47
N GLY A 149 20.27 -15.47 2.56
CA GLY A 149 19.18 -15.45 3.55
C GLY A 149 19.22 -14.18 4.41
N LYS A 150 20.40 -13.74 4.84
CA LYS A 150 20.60 -12.46 5.55
C LYS A 150 20.32 -11.27 4.64
N ARG A 151 20.71 -11.35 3.36
CA ARG A 151 20.40 -10.31 2.37
C ARG A 151 18.89 -10.15 2.21
N LEU A 152 18.17 -11.27 2.04
CA LEU A 152 16.71 -11.25 1.99
C LEU A 152 16.10 -10.63 3.25
N GLU A 153 16.57 -11.02 4.44
CA GLU A 153 16.07 -10.43 5.69
C GLU A 153 16.33 -8.91 5.75
N ASN A 154 17.48 -8.43 5.30
CA ASN A 154 17.78 -7.00 5.25
C ASN A 154 16.88 -6.25 4.25
N LEU A 155 16.60 -6.84 3.08
CA LEU A 155 15.66 -6.29 2.11
C LEU A 155 14.23 -6.21 2.67
N VAL A 156 13.78 -7.25 3.38
CA VAL A 156 12.47 -7.28 4.05
C VAL A 156 12.38 -6.20 5.13
N ARG A 157 13.44 -6.01 5.94
CA ARG A 157 13.52 -4.90 6.89
C ARG A 157 13.48 -3.54 6.18
N GLY A 158 14.10 -3.43 5.01
CA GLY A 158 14.01 -2.25 4.16
C GLY A 158 12.58 -1.92 3.72
N ILE A 159 11.78 -2.93 3.35
CA ILE A 159 10.36 -2.75 3.01
C ILE A 159 9.60 -2.19 4.22
N PHE A 160 9.75 -2.80 5.40
CA PHE A 160 9.07 -2.29 6.61
C PHE A 160 9.51 -0.87 6.97
N ALA A 161 10.81 -0.57 6.88
CA ALA A 161 11.37 0.74 7.18
C ALA A 161 10.90 1.83 6.20
N GLY A 162 10.74 1.48 4.92
CA GLY A 162 10.19 2.35 3.90
C GLY A 162 8.71 2.63 4.15
N ASN A 163 7.94 1.58 4.45
CA ASN A 163 6.51 1.67 4.70
C ASN A 163 6.15 2.46 5.99
N ILE A 164 7.11 2.76 6.89
CA ILE A 164 6.87 3.67 8.03
C ILE A 164 6.42 5.06 7.54
N PHE A 165 6.88 5.51 6.38
CA PHE A 165 6.50 6.81 5.85
C PHE A 165 5.11 6.76 5.20
N ASP A 166 4.09 6.99 6.03
CA ASP A 166 2.67 6.99 5.63
C ASP A 166 2.00 8.26 6.15
N LEU A 167 1.53 9.09 5.21
CA LEU A 167 0.89 10.37 5.52
C LEU A 167 -0.63 10.24 5.70
N GLY A 168 -1.17 9.04 5.56
CA GLY A 168 -2.56 8.68 5.86
C GLY A 168 -2.80 8.42 7.35
N SER A 169 -1.75 8.06 8.11
CA SER A 169 -1.82 7.92 9.57
C SER A 169 -1.57 9.24 10.28
N ALA A 170 -2.58 9.74 11.01
CA ALA A 170 -2.50 10.99 11.78
C ALA A 170 -1.33 11.01 12.78
N GLN A 171 -1.05 9.88 13.43
CA GLN A 171 0.03 9.76 14.42
C GLN A 171 1.42 9.87 13.77
N LEU A 172 1.62 9.26 12.61
CA LEU A 172 2.91 9.30 11.90
C LEU A 172 3.17 10.68 11.30
N ALA A 173 2.15 11.33 10.74
CA ALA A 173 2.27 12.68 10.20
C ALA A 173 2.81 13.70 11.23
N GLU A 174 2.44 13.56 12.52
CA GLU A 174 2.97 14.41 13.59
C GLU A 174 4.43 14.08 13.95
N VAL A 175 4.79 12.81 14.07
CA VAL A 175 6.15 12.36 14.43
C VAL A 175 7.17 12.79 13.37
N PHE A 176 6.86 12.62 12.08
CA PHE A 176 7.77 13.00 11.00
C PHE A 176 8.02 14.50 10.89
N SER A 177 7.06 15.33 11.33
CA SER A 177 7.23 16.78 11.30
C SER A 177 8.28 17.30 12.29
N ARG A 178 8.72 16.47 13.26
CA ARG A 178 9.61 16.88 14.35
C ARG A 178 11.07 16.42 14.17
N ASP A 179 11.30 15.16 13.77
CA ASP A 179 12.62 14.53 14.01
C ASP A 179 13.40 14.03 12.76
N GLY A 180 12.84 14.08 11.55
CA GLY A 180 13.58 13.76 10.32
C GLY A 180 14.38 12.44 10.38
N MET A 181 13.70 11.30 10.49
CA MET A 181 14.34 9.99 10.63
C MET A 181 15.06 9.52 9.35
N SER A 182 16.27 8.97 9.49
CA SER A 182 17.02 8.31 8.41
C SER A 182 16.45 6.92 8.10
N PHE A 183 16.25 6.59 6.81
CA PHE A 183 15.80 5.27 6.35
C PHE A 183 16.64 4.13 6.94
N LEU A 184 17.98 4.27 6.90
CA LEU A 184 18.90 3.25 7.44
C LEU A 184 18.76 3.07 8.96
N ALA A 185 18.49 4.16 9.69
CA ALA A 185 18.22 4.08 11.12
C ALA A 185 16.89 3.39 11.40
N SER A 186 15.85 3.68 10.60
CA SER A 186 14.55 3.00 10.68
C SER A 186 14.65 1.50 10.47
N CYS A 187 15.50 1.03 9.54
CA CYS A 187 15.77 -0.42 9.35
C CYS A 187 16.27 -1.12 10.62
N GLN A 188 17.02 -0.41 11.47
CA GLN A 188 17.58 -0.95 12.71
C GLN A 188 16.61 -0.86 13.91
N ASN A 189 15.64 0.05 13.84
CA ASN A 189 14.72 0.36 14.94
C ASN A 189 13.33 -0.29 14.78
N LEU A 190 13.19 -1.25 13.87
CA LEU A 190 11.97 -2.04 13.75
C LEU A 190 11.71 -2.84 15.04
N VAL A 191 10.44 -3.15 15.31
CA VAL A 191 10.09 -4.00 16.46
C VAL A 191 10.82 -5.36 16.37
N PRO A 192 11.29 -5.90 17.51
CA PRO A 192 11.97 -7.19 17.52
C PRO A 192 11.00 -8.32 17.15
N ARG A 193 11.52 -9.33 16.47
CA ARG A 193 10.82 -10.60 16.18
C ARG A 193 10.57 -11.38 17.49
N PRO A 194 9.52 -12.22 17.58
CA PRO A 194 8.55 -12.49 16.52
C PRO A 194 7.64 -11.28 16.27
N TRP A 195 7.36 -11.03 14.99
CA TRP A 195 6.34 -10.06 14.61
C TRP A 195 4.92 -10.63 14.82
N VAL A 196 3.90 -9.78 14.76
CA VAL A 196 2.50 -10.21 14.97
C VAL A 196 2.08 -11.31 13.99
N ILE A 197 2.58 -11.25 12.74
CA ILE A 197 2.56 -12.38 11.80
C ILE A 197 3.96 -12.48 11.20
N ASP A 198 4.62 -13.61 11.40
CA ASP A 198 6.05 -13.77 11.10
C ASP A 198 6.34 -15.09 10.37
N ASP A 199 6.09 -15.10 9.07
CA ASP A 199 6.39 -16.23 8.18
C ASP A 199 7.75 -16.07 7.47
N LEU A 200 8.62 -15.17 7.95
CA LEU A 200 9.87 -14.82 7.26
C LEU A 200 10.81 -16.03 7.14
N ASP A 201 10.93 -16.85 8.18
CA ASP A 201 11.82 -18.02 8.13
C ASP A 201 11.32 -19.07 7.12
N THR A 202 10.00 -19.26 7.02
CA THR A 202 9.37 -20.11 5.99
C THR A 202 9.67 -19.57 4.59
N PHE A 203 9.50 -18.26 4.39
CA PHE A 203 9.80 -17.62 3.11
C PHE A 203 11.29 -17.70 2.76
N LYS A 204 12.20 -17.49 3.72
CA LYS A 204 13.66 -17.66 3.54
C LYS A 204 14.02 -19.08 3.13
N ALA A 205 13.39 -20.09 3.73
CA ALA A 205 13.61 -21.49 3.36
C ALA A 205 13.18 -21.78 1.91
N LYS A 206 12.08 -21.17 1.46
CA LYS A 206 11.61 -21.26 0.07
C LYS A 206 12.45 -20.44 -0.89
N TRP A 207 12.82 -19.22 -0.53
CA TRP A 207 13.73 -18.37 -1.30
C TRP A 207 15.02 -19.09 -1.69
N ASN A 208 15.58 -19.91 -0.80
CA ASN A 208 16.80 -20.65 -1.08
C ASN A 208 16.61 -21.87 -2.01
N LYS A 209 15.38 -22.36 -2.20
CA LYS A 209 15.08 -23.60 -2.92
C LYS A 209 14.23 -23.40 -4.19
N LYS A 210 13.35 -22.40 -4.16
CA LYS A 210 12.38 -22.06 -5.20
C LYS A 210 12.88 -20.86 -6.00
N SER A 211 12.74 -20.96 -7.31
CA SER A 211 12.92 -19.86 -8.24
C SER A 211 11.55 -19.53 -8.81
N TRP A 212 10.90 -18.53 -8.21
CA TRP A 212 9.71 -17.93 -8.83
C TRP A 212 10.10 -17.38 -10.19
N LYS A 213 9.21 -17.57 -11.18
CA LYS A 213 9.41 -17.09 -12.54
C LYS A 213 8.83 -15.72 -12.74
N LYS A 214 7.75 -15.39 -12.03
CA LYS A 214 7.07 -14.11 -12.19
C LYS A 214 6.37 -13.66 -10.91
N ALA A 215 6.80 -12.51 -10.41
CA ALA A 215 6.24 -11.86 -9.25
C ALA A 215 5.40 -10.63 -9.66
N VAL A 216 4.23 -10.47 -9.05
CA VAL A 216 3.43 -9.25 -9.12
C VAL A 216 3.45 -8.59 -7.75
N ILE A 217 3.88 -7.34 -7.67
CA ILE A 217 3.99 -6.56 -6.43
C ILE A 217 3.04 -5.37 -6.52
N PHE A 218 2.02 -5.36 -5.68
CA PHE A 218 1.16 -4.19 -5.48
C PHE A 218 1.86 -3.25 -4.52
N VAL A 219 2.32 -2.11 -5.03
CA VAL A 219 3.12 -1.14 -4.27
C VAL A 219 2.23 -0.14 -3.54
N ASP A 220 2.77 0.43 -2.46
CA ASP A 220 2.09 1.37 -1.56
C ASP A 220 2.61 2.81 -1.77
N ASN A 221 3.51 3.29 -0.91
CA ASN A 221 3.85 4.72 -0.83
C ASN A 221 4.95 5.16 -1.81
N SER A 222 4.92 6.45 -2.15
CA SER A 222 6.06 7.15 -2.75
C SER A 222 7.23 7.30 -1.78
N GLY A 223 8.38 7.78 -2.28
CA GLY A 223 9.55 8.09 -1.47
C GLY A 223 10.32 6.85 -1.07
N ALA A 224 10.77 6.82 0.19
CA ALA A 224 11.61 5.75 0.72
C ALA A 224 10.97 4.35 0.62
N ASP A 225 9.64 4.27 0.65
CA ASP A 225 8.91 3.01 0.54
C ASP A 225 9.17 2.31 -0.80
N VAL A 226 8.65 2.85 -1.90
CA VAL A 226 8.88 2.26 -3.22
C VAL A 226 10.35 2.31 -3.63
N ILE A 227 11.08 3.41 -3.37
CA ILE A 227 12.44 3.59 -3.88
C ILE A 227 13.49 2.82 -3.08
N LEU A 228 13.43 2.80 -1.75
CA LEU A 228 14.47 2.19 -0.90
C LEU A 228 14.04 0.85 -0.29
N GLY A 229 12.74 0.56 -0.24
CA GLY A 229 12.18 -0.72 0.19
C GLY A 229 11.91 -1.67 -0.98
N ILE A 230 10.88 -1.34 -1.79
CA ILE A 230 10.41 -2.22 -2.87
C ILE A 230 11.42 -2.38 -4.00
N LEU A 231 11.98 -1.29 -4.54
CA LEU A 231 12.86 -1.39 -5.72
C LEU A 231 14.13 -2.20 -5.46
N PRO A 232 14.83 -2.11 -4.31
CA PRO A 232 15.94 -3.01 -4.00
C PRO A 232 15.52 -4.48 -3.90
N PHE A 233 14.32 -4.75 -3.34
CA PHE A 233 13.77 -6.11 -3.28
C PHE A 233 13.41 -6.66 -4.67
N ALA A 234 12.74 -5.85 -5.50
CA ALA A 234 12.44 -6.16 -6.89
C ALA A 234 13.73 -6.37 -7.71
N ARG A 235 14.76 -5.56 -7.47
CA ARG A 235 16.09 -5.72 -8.08
C ARG A 235 16.72 -7.07 -7.72
N GLU A 236 16.62 -7.53 -6.47
CA GLU A 236 17.13 -8.84 -6.08
C GLU A 236 16.33 -9.98 -6.75
N LEU A 237 15.01 -9.84 -6.91
CA LEU A 237 14.19 -10.79 -7.69
C LEU A 237 14.65 -10.86 -9.16
N LEU A 238 14.89 -9.72 -9.81
CA LEU A 238 15.41 -9.64 -11.18
C LEU A 238 16.80 -10.28 -11.30
N LYS A 239 17.71 -9.98 -10.36
CA LYS A 239 19.06 -10.57 -10.28
C LYS A 239 19.03 -12.10 -10.17
N ARG A 240 17.94 -12.65 -9.61
CA ARG A 240 17.67 -14.08 -9.49
C ARG A 240 16.89 -14.68 -10.67
N GLY A 241 16.61 -13.88 -11.71
CA GLY A 241 15.96 -14.32 -12.94
C GLY A 241 14.43 -14.30 -12.90
N THR A 242 13.82 -13.63 -11.92
CA THR A 242 12.36 -13.48 -11.83
C THR A 242 11.91 -12.32 -12.73
N GLN A 243 10.83 -12.47 -13.48
CA GLN A 243 10.11 -11.32 -14.05
C GLN A 243 9.32 -10.60 -12.95
N VAL A 244 9.38 -9.28 -12.90
CA VAL A 244 8.71 -8.50 -11.85
C VAL A 244 7.74 -7.53 -12.48
N VAL A 245 6.48 -7.55 -12.03
CA VAL A 245 5.45 -6.56 -12.36
C VAL A 245 5.18 -5.71 -11.13
N LEU A 246 5.40 -4.41 -11.21
CA LEU A 246 5.02 -3.46 -10.17
C LEU A 246 3.67 -2.84 -10.51
N ALA A 247 2.64 -3.12 -9.73
CA ALA A 247 1.28 -2.64 -9.90
C ALA A 247 1.03 -1.43 -9.00
N ALA A 248 0.83 -0.26 -9.60
CA ALA A 248 0.63 1.02 -8.90
C ALA A 248 -0.78 1.59 -9.16
N ASN A 249 -1.20 2.57 -8.36
CA ASN A 249 -2.51 3.21 -8.52
C ASN A 249 -2.63 3.97 -9.86
N ASP A 250 -3.83 4.02 -10.42
CA ASP A 250 -4.16 4.89 -11.55
C ASP A 250 -4.21 6.35 -11.11
N LEU A 251 -4.94 6.60 -10.01
CA LEU A 251 -5.16 7.94 -9.47
C LEU A 251 -4.49 8.11 -8.11
N PRO A 252 -4.07 9.35 -7.77
CA PRO A 252 -3.58 9.66 -6.44
C PRO A 252 -4.60 9.31 -5.35
N SER A 253 -4.09 8.68 -4.29
CA SER A 253 -4.75 8.56 -3.00
C SER A 253 -3.68 8.62 -1.93
N ILE A 254 -3.83 9.57 -0.99
CA ILE A 254 -2.81 9.86 0.02
C ILE A 254 -1.42 10.07 -0.64
N ASN A 255 -0.36 9.45 -0.13
CA ASN A 255 1.00 9.53 -0.65
C ASN A 255 1.41 8.28 -1.45
N ASP A 256 0.43 7.48 -1.87
CA ASP A 256 0.65 6.31 -2.72
C ASP A 256 1.30 6.71 -4.03
N VAL A 257 2.19 5.85 -4.53
CA VAL A 257 2.80 6.04 -5.84
C VAL A 257 1.80 5.67 -6.93
N THR A 258 1.64 6.54 -7.92
CA THR A 258 0.81 6.26 -9.09
C THR A 258 1.63 5.62 -10.21
N TYR A 259 0.95 4.96 -11.15
CA TYR A 259 1.55 4.36 -12.34
C TYR A 259 2.42 5.34 -13.14
N PRO A 260 1.96 6.57 -13.48
CA PRO A 260 2.80 7.54 -14.17
C PRO A 260 4.03 7.95 -13.35
N GLU A 261 3.87 8.16 -12.04
CA GLU A 261 4.97 8.55 -11.16
C GLU A 261 6.02 7.44 -11.04
N LEU A 262 5.59 6.18 -10.95
CA LEU A 262 6.50 5.04 -10.87
C LEU A 262 7.33 4.87 -12.14
N ILE A 263 6.74 5.14 -13.32
CA ILE A 263 7.49 5.20 -14.59
C ILE A 263 8.58 6.26 -14.52
N GLU A 264 8.26 7.47 -14.06
CA GLU A 264 9.24 8.56 -13.95
C GLU A 264 10.35 8.24 -12.95
N ILE A 265 10.02 7.68 -11.79
CA ILE A 265 10.99 7.27 -10.77
C ILE A 265 11.95 6.24 -11.35
N ILE A 266 11.43 5.19 -11.97
CA ILE A 266 12.25 4.13 -12.56
C ILE A 266 13.12 4.67 -13.70
N SER A 267 12.58 5.58 -14.52
CA SER A 267 13.37 6.25 -15.57
C SER A 267 14.54 7.07 -15.01
N LYS A 268 14.40 7.70 -13.84
CA LYS A 268 15.47 8.46 -13.18
C LYS A 268 16.54 7.56 -12.55
N LEU A 269 16.17 6.34 -12.16
CA LEU A 269 17.07 5.39 -11.49
C LEU A 269 17.85 4.49 -12.46
N LYS A 270 17.32 4.26 -13.67
CA LYS A 270 18.01 3.47 -14.70
C LYS A 270 19.24 4.20 -15.22
N ASP A 271 20.33 3.45 -15.42
CA ASP A 271 21.50 3.95 -16.16
C ASP A 271 21.25 3.95 -17.68
N GLU A 272 22.22 4.46 -18.45
CA GLU A 272 22.15 4.54 -19.92
C GLU A 272 21.99 3.17 -20.60
N SER A 273 22.35 2.08 -19.91
CA SER A 273 22.18 0.70 -20.37
C SER A 273 20.84 0.08 -19.93
N GLY A 274 19.95 0.86 -19.31
CA GLY A 274 18.66 0.41 -18.82
C GLY A 274 18.76 -0.48 -17.58
N LYS A 275 19.82 -0.37 -16.78
CA LYS A 275 20.03 -1.20 -15.58
C LYS A 275 19.79 -0.42 -14.29
N LEU A 276 19.37 -1.13 -13.25
CA LEU A 276 19.33 -0.62 -11.87
C LEU A 276 20.56 -1.12 -11.13
N ILE A 277 21.58 -0.26 -11.03
CA ILE A 277 22.86 -0.57 -10.37
C ILE A 277 23.41 -1.93 -10.87
N GLY A 278 23.62 -2.06 -12.18
CA GLY A 278 24.17 -3.27 -12.79
C GLY A 278 23.20 -4.43 -13.03
N VAL A 279 21.95 -4.36 -12.56
CA VAL A 279 20.91 -5.39 -12.81
C VAL A 279 20.02 -4.96 -13.97
N ASP A 280 19.89 -5.83 -14.97
CA ASP A 280 19.06 -5.59 -16.16
C ASP A 280 17.56 -5.49 -15.80
N THR A 281 16.86 -4.54 -16.43
CA THR A 281 15.44 -4.27 -16.17
C THR A 281 14.50 -4.66 -17.30
N SER A 282 14.96 -5.42 -18.30
CA SER A 282 14.10 -5.91 -19.39
C SER A 282 12.93 -6.76 -18.87
N ASN A 283 13.13 -7.43 -17.73
CA ASN A 283 12.13 -8.23 -17.04
C ASN A 283 11.37 -7.45 -15.94
N LEU A 284 11.53 -6.12 -15.87
CA LEU A 284 10.77 -5.25 -14.97
C LEU A 284 9.66 -4.54 -15.75
N LEU A 285 8.42 -4.86 -15.41
CA LEU A 285 7.22 -4.26 -15.97
C LEU A 285 6.54 -3.38 -14.92
N ILE A 286 5.94 -2.29 -15.35
CA ILE A 286 5.13 -1.41 -14.52
C ILE A 286 3.71 -1.50 -15.06
N ALA A 287 2.74 -1.71 -14.18
CA ALA A 287 1.34 -1.92 -14.56
C ALA A 287 0.45 -0.90 -13.85
N ASN A 288 -0.49 -0.33 -14.60
CA ASN A 288 -1.58 0.43 -14.00
C ASN A 288 -2.57 -0.56 -13.36
N SER A 289 -2.76 -0.51 -12.05
CA SER A 289 -3.71 -1.40 -11.37
C SER A 289 -5.18 -1.03 -11.63
N GLY A 290 -5.45 0.21 -12.07
CA GLY A 290 -6.80 0.78 -12.13
C GLY A 290 -7.33 1.26 -10.77
N ASN A 291 -6.56 1.09 -9.69
CA ASN A 291 -7.00 1.46 -8.35
C ASN A 291 -6.80 2.95 -8.06
N ASP A 292 -7.69 3.52 -7.26
CA ASP A 292 -7.72 4.94 -6.93
C ASP A 292 -7.86 5.19 -5.41
N LEU A 293 -7.59 4.18 -4.60
CA LEU A 293 -7.74 4.15 -3.14
C LEU A 293 -6.43 3.69 -2.46
N PRO A 294 -6.27 3.88 -1.14
CA PRO A 294 -5.12 3.36 -0.41
C PRO A 294 -5.30 1.89 0.01
N VAL A 295 -6.48 1.34 -0.27
CA VAL A 295 -6.83 -0.07 -0.17
C VAL A 295 -7.13 -0.60 -1.57
N ILE A 296 -7.23 -1.93 -1.76
CA ILE A 296 -7.54 -2.49 -3.07
C ILE A 296 -8.51 -3.67 -3.01
N ASP A 297 -9.54 -3.62 -3.86
CA ASP A 297 -10.46 -4.72 -4.11
C ASP A 297 -10.00 -5.47 -5.37
N LEU A 298 -9.47 -6.68 -5.19
CA LEU A 298 -8.92 -7.50 -6.26
C LEU A 298 -10.00 -8.14 -7.15
N THR A 299 -11.30 -7.96 -6.85
CA THR A 299 -12.36 -8.26 -7.84
C THR A 299 -12.42 -7.21 -8.96
N ARG A 300 -11.72 -6.08 -8.81
CA ARG A 300 -11.76 -4.95 -9.73
C ARG A 300 -10.37 -4.37 -9.97
N VAL A 301 -9.63 -4.98 -10.89
CA VAL A 301 -8.35 -4.48 -11.40
C VAL A 301 -8.46 -4.15 -12.89
N SER A 302 -7.51 -3.36 -13.40
CA SER A 302 -7.42 -3.08 -14.82
C SER A 302 -7.18 -4.36 -15.64
N GLN A 303 -7.63 -4.36 -16.90
CA GLN A 303 -7.34 -5.46 -17.83
C GLN A 303 -5.84 -5.60 -18.12
N GLU A 304 -5.10 -4.50 -18.09
CA GLU A 304 -3.64 -4.48 -18.24
C GLU A 304 -2.97 -5.30 -17.14
N LEU A 305 -3.31 -5.02 -15.87
CA LEU A 305 -2.77 -5.77 -14.74
C LEU A 305 -3.20 -7.23 -14.80
N ALA A 306 -4.47 -7.50 -15.11
CA ALA A 306 -4.96 -8.87 -15.23
C ALA A 306 -4.22 -9.67 -16.32
N TYR A 307 -3.95 -9.06 -17.47
CA TYR A 307 -3.15 -9.68 -18.53
C TYR A 307 -1.73 -9.97 -18.04
N LEU A 308 -1.07 -8.95 -17.47
CA LEU A 308 0.30 -9.06 -17.00
C LEU A 308 0.47 -10.02 -15.81
N ALA A 309 -0.57 -10.28 -15.02
CA ALA A 309 -0.49 -11.15 -13.85
C ALA A 309 -0.92 -12.61 -14.11
N SER A 310 -1.44 -12.92 -15.30
CA SER A 310 -2.11 -14.20 -15.58
C SER A 310 -1.27 -15.46 -15.35
N ASP A 311 0.05 -15.35 -15.54
CA ASP A 311 1.05 -16.42 -15.38
C ASP A 311 1.98 -16.20 -14.18
N ALA A 312 1.65 -15.29 -13.26
CA ALA A 312 2.48 -15.05 -12.09
C ALA A 312 2.40 -16.20 -11.07
N ASP A 313 3.55 -16.53 -10.48
CA ASP A 313 3.70 -17.60 -9.49
C ASP A 313 4.03 -17.07 -8.09
N LEU A 314 4.09 -15.74 -7.93
CA LEU A 314 4.17 -15.03 -6.65
C LEU A 314 3.37 -13.72 -6.71
N VAL A 315 2.49 -13.50 -5.74
CA VAL A 315 1.78 -12.22 -5.54
C VAL A 315 2.21 -11.59 -4.23
N ILE A 316 2.61 -10.33 -4.26
CA ILE A 316 3.02 -9.56 -3.10
C ILE A 316 2.11 -8.35 -2.95
N LEU A 317 1.44 -8.24 -1.81
CA LEU A 317 0.63 -7.07 -1.45
C LEU A 317 1.35 -6.32 -0.36
N GLU A 318 1.81 -5.12 -0.68
CA GLU A 318 2.57 -4.28 0.22
C GLU A 318 1.68 -3.21 0.87
N GLY A 319 1.99 -2.88 2.12
CA GLY A 319 1.32 -1.82 2.87
C GLY A 319 0.14 -2.28 3.73
N MET A 320 -0.21 -1.45 4.70
CA MET A 320 -1.33 -1.72 5.62
C MET A 320 -2.67 -1.74 4.87
N GLY A 321 -2.92 -0.76 4.00
CA GLY A 321 -4.18 -0.66 3.30
C GLY A 321 -4.44 -1.86 2.37
N ARG A 322 -3.47 -2.17 1.49
CA ARG A 322 -3.62 -3.22 0.46
C ARG A 322 -3.40 -4.64 0.97
N GLY A 323 -2.55 -4.83 1.98
CA GLY A 323 -2.13 -6.15 2.46
C GLY A 323 -2.65 -6.55 3.85
N ILE A 324 -3.16 -5.60 4.66
CA ILE A 324 -3.65 -5.86 6.01
C ILE A 324 -5.15 -5.53 6.15
N GLU A 325 -5.54 -4.27 5.94
CA GLU A 325 -6.93 -3.81 6.01
C GLU A 325 -7.78 -4.41 4.90
N THR A 326 -7.15 -4.65 3.74
CA THR A 326 -7.65 -5.52 2.69
C THR A 326 -6.71 -6.69 2.42
N ASN A 327 -7.26 -7.79 1.92
CA ASN A 327 -6.54 -8.93 1.33
C ASN A 327 -5.66 -9.78 2.26
N LEU A 328 -5.57 -9.52 3.57
CA LEU A 328 -4.71 -10.29 4.49
C LEU A 328 -4.95 -11.80 4.40
N TYR A 329 -6.23 -12.18 4.29
CA TYR A 329 -6.68 -13.57 4.19
C TYR A 329 -7.10 -13.99 2.78
N ALA A 330 -6.84 -13.16 1.76
CA ALA A 330 -7.15 -13.51 0.38
C ALA A 330 -6.36 -14.74 -0.07
N GLN A 331 -7.07 -15.71 -0.66
CA GLN A 331 -6.51 -16.95 -1.19
C GLN A 331 -6.20 -16.81 -2.68
N PHE A 332 -4.98 -17.18 -3.05
CA PHE A 332 -4.49 -17.11 -4.42
C PHE A 332 -4.21 -18.50 -4.98
N LYS A 333 -4.25 -18.62 -6.31
CA LYS A 333 -3.87 -19.82 -7.08
C LYS A 333 -2.35 -20.07 -7.09
N CYS A 334 -1.57 -19.10 -6.62
CA CYS A 334 -0.11 -19.16 -6.51
C CYS A 334 0.34 -18.73 -5.11
N ASP A 335 1.65 -18.77 -4.86
CA ASP A 335 2.22 -18.25 -3.63
C ASP A 335 1.83 -16.78 -3.43
N SER A 336 1.64 -16.39 -2.18
CA SER A 336 1.38 -14.98 -1.85
C SER A 336 2.10 -14.52 -0.59
N LEU A 337 2.55 -13.27 -0.61
CA LEU A 337 3.10 -12.55 0.52
C LEU A 337 2.25 -11.31 0.78
N LYS A 338 1.84 -11.10 2.03
CA LYS A 338 1.29 -9.82 2.50
C LYS A 338 2.30 -9.24 3.46
N ILE A 339 2.79 -8.06 3.14
CA ILE A 339 3.89 -7.41 3.86
C ILE A 339 3.55 -5.96 4.16
N GLY A 340 3.55 -5.55 5.42
CA GLY A 340 3.28 -4.16 5.79
C GLY A 340 3.40 -3.92 7.27
N MET A 341 3.51 -2.65 7.68
CA MET A 341 3.47 -2.28 9.09
C MET A 341 2.06 -1.93 9.57
N VAL A 342 1.79 -2.20 10.84
CA VAL A 342 0.56 -1.82 11.52
C VAL A 342 0.65 -0.38 12.02
N LYS A 343 -0.10 0.55 11.42
CA LYS A 343 -0.05 2.00 11.71
C LYS A 343 -1.32 2.54 12.36
N HIS A 344 -2.30 1.67 12.63
CA HIS A 344 -3.55 1.98 13.30
C HIS A 344 -3.74 1.11 14.55
N PRO A 345 -4.06 1.70 15.71
CA PRO A 345 -4.37 0.95 16.93
C PRO A 345 -5.48 -0.10 16.75
N GLU A 346 -6.48 0.20 15.93
CA GLU A 346 -7.61 -0.66 15.60
C GLU A 346 -7.16 -1.92 14.86
N VAL A 347 -6.19 -1.77 13.95
CA VAL A 347 -5.56 -2.89 13.23
C VAL A 347 -4.67 -3.70 14.19
N ALA A 348 -3.90 -3.04 15.06
CA ALA A 348 -3.10 -3.72 16.08
C ALA A 348 -3.98 -4.56 17.01
N GLN A 349 -5.10 -3.99 17.47
CA GLN A 349 -6.07 -4.69 18.30
C GLN A 349 -6.68 -5.90 17.57
N PHE A 350 -7.08 -5.74 16.31
CA PHE A 350 -7.62 -6.83 15.50
C PHE A 350 -6.63 -7.99 15.36
N LEU A 351 -5.35 -7.69 15.14
CA LEU A 351 -4.31 -8.71 14.99
C LEU A 351 -3.80 -9.27 16.33
N GLY A 352 -4.19 -8.69 17.46
CA GLY A 352 -3.59 -9.00 18.76
C GLY A 352 -2.11 -8.60 18.87
N GLY A 353 -1.70 -7.61 18.06
CA GLY A 353 -0.33 -7.11 17.97
C GLY A 353 -0.14 -5.74 18.63
N ARG A 354 0.93 -5.06 18.22
CA ARG A 354 1.29 -3.72 18.70
C ARG A 354 1.15 -2.68 17.59
N LEU A 355 1.08 -1.41 17.97
CA LEU A 355 1.31 -0.34 17.01
C LEU A 355 2.76 -0.44 16.51
N TYR A 356 2.96 -0.23 15.21
CA TYR A 356 4.21 -0.43 14.47
C TYR A 356 4.71 -1.88 14.44
N ASP A 357 3.86 -2.85 14.76
CA ASP A 357 4.18 -4.25 14.51
C ASP A 357 4.27 -4.53 13.01
N CYS A 358 4.98 -5.60 12.65
CA CYS A 358 5.17 -6.00 11.26
C CYS A 358 4.25 -7.18 10.91
N VAL A 359 3.65 -7.15 9.74
CA VAL A 359 2.98 -8.31 9.16
C VAL A 359 3.86 -8.83 8.03
N PHE A 360 4.33 -10.06 8.18
CA PHE A 360 4.97 -10.83 7.12
C PHE A 360 4.21 -12.15 6.97
N LYS A 361 3.14 -12.14 6.17
CA LYS A 361 2.27 -13.30 5.97
C LYS A 361 2.55 -13.98 4.64
N TYR A 362 3.18 -15.15 4.67
CA TYR A 362 3.46 -15.94 3.47
C TYR A 362 2.56 -17.17 3.42
N ASN A 363 1.88 -17.36 2.29
CA ASN A 363 1.12 -18.58 2.00
C ASN A 363 1.70 -19.23 0.76
N GLU A 364 2.21 -20.45 0.91
CA GLU A 364 2.60 -21.31 -0.19
C GLU A 364 1.38 -22.05 -0.73
N VAL A 365 1.26 -22.14 -2.05
CA VAL A 365 0.31 -23.07 -2.67
C VAL A 365 1.06 -24.36 -2.98
N LEU A 366 0.57 -25.47 -2.42
CA LEU A 366 1.08 -26.80 -2.75
C LEU A 366 0.66 -27.12 -4.20
N GLY A 367 1.65 -27.08 -5.09
CA GLY A 367 1.51 -27.47 -6.50
C GLY A 367 1.53 -28.96 -6.72
#